data_AF-A0A3D3YTA2-F1
#
_entry.id   AF-A0A3D3YTA2-F1
#
_cell.length_a   1.000
_cell.length_b   1.000
_cell.length_c   1.000
_cell.angle_alpha   90.00
_cell.angle_beta   90.00
_cell.angle_gamma   90.00
#
_symmetry.space_group_name_H-M   'P 1'
#
loop_
_entity.id
_entity.type
_entity.pdbx_description
1 polymer ?
#
loop_
_entity_poly.entity_id
_entity_poly.type
_entity_poly.pdbx_seq_one_letter_code
_entity_poly.pdbx_strand_id
1 'polypeptide(L)'
;MANAVLVIDMVRGFLEEDHPLYCGERARRIIPGVQHLLEQELARDAKVLFICDHHAPDDAEFKLFPPHCVEGTAEAELIPELAGYQGEVIPKRRFSAFFDTLLEERLNELGPDRLIVCGVCTDICVLHTVSDARSRGWEVEVPVGCVASFDERAHHFALEHMEKVLGAKLTSASIGRVKPAKFELSEAVLSGDSADIYFARTVEILRQEGLNPVATMEVFSGGTGIVCGMEEVRALLARVLPEGSREVWALAEGEEMKQKEVVLRITAPYLSYGLYETAIDGILAQCSGWATAARECVEAARGIPVISFGARHVHPSVAGIMDYSAIVGGCAACSSQAGARLAGIEASGTIPHALIIIMGDTVKATLAFDKYMPAGVSRVALVDTFKDEAEESLLVAEALGERLGSVRLDTPGERGRVTVDLVKEVRARLDLAGFEHVGIFVSGGITPERIRQFINEGALVDGFGVGSYISGARPIDFTADLHEVAGRSVAKRGRIPGVTPNPRLKRIM
;
A
#
# COMPACT_ATOMS: atom_id res chain seq x y z
N MET A 1 -28.10 8.84 -8.34
CA MET A 1 -28.70 7.50 -8.07
C MET A 1 -27.66 6.72 -7.29
N ALA A 2 -28.07 5.78 -6.44
CA ALA A 2 -27.11 5.00 -5.66
C ALA A 2 -26.41 3.96 -6.54
N ASN A 3 -25.22 3.52 -6.14
CA ASN A 3 -24.51 2.45 -6.85
C ASN A 3 -25.07 1.07 -6.45
N ALA A 4 -24.72 0.03 -7.20
CA ALA A 4 -24.88 -1.35 -6.75
C ALA A 4 -23.50 -2.01 -6.63
N VAL A 5 -23.23 -2.67 -5.50
CA VAL A 5 -22.00 -3.42 -5.27
C VAL A 5 -22.28 -4.90 -5.46
N LEU A 6 -21.58 -5.52 -6.42
CA LEU A 6 -21.63 -6.97 -6.67
C LEU A 6 -20.42 -7.62 -6.00
N VAL A 7 -20.67 -8.40 -4.95
CA VAL A 7 -19.64 -9.16 -4.24
C VAL A 7 -19.63 -10.58 -4.77
N ILE A 8 -18.62 -10.90 -5.59
CA ILE A 8 -18.56 -12.16 -6.34
C ILE A 8 -17.81 -13.23 -5.54
N ASP A 9 -18.50 -14.31 -5.21
CA ASP A 9 -17.95 -15.58 -4.73
C ASP A 9 -17.07 -15.48 -3.47
N MET A 10 -17.34 -14.50 -2.61
CA MET A 10 -16.74 -14.41 -1.27
C MET A 10 -17.38 -15.43 -0.30
N VAL A 11 -17.44 -16.69 -0.74
CA VAL A 11 -18.00 -17.84 -0.02
C VAL A 11 -16.90 -18.71 0.56
N ARG A 12 -17.23 -19.49 1.59
CA ARG A 12 -16.27 -20.33 2.30
C ARG A 12 -15.51 -21.27 1.37
N GLY A 13 -16.20 -21.89 0.41
CA GLY A 13 -15.62 -22.85 -0.54
C GLY A 13 -14.41 -22.34 -1.34
N PHE A 14 -14.29 -21.02 -1.51
CA PHE A 14 -13.14 -20.39 -2.18
C PHE A 14 -12.15 -19.73 -1.22
N LEU A 15 -12.50 -19.53 0.05
CA LEU A 15 -11.78 -18.66 0.99
C LEU A 15 -11.26 -19.40 2.23
N GLU A 16 -11.60 -20.66 2.47
CA GLU A 16 -11.04 -21.49 3.56
C GLU A 16 -10.18 -22.64 2.99
N GLU A 17 -9.05 -22.92 3.64
CA GLU A 17 -7.98 -23.79 3.11
C GLU A 17 -8.39 -25.25 2.88
N ASP A 18 -9.38 -25.74 3.62
CA ASP A 18 -9.80 -27.13 3.60
C ASP A 18 -10.74 -27.47 2.41
N HIS A 19 -11.13 -26.48 1.61
CA HIS A 19 -12.07 -26.68 0.50
C HIS A 19 -11.38 -26.88 -0.86
N PRO A 20 -11.98 -27.65 -1.78
CA PRO A 20 -11.31 -28.11 -3.01
C PRO A 20 -10.84 -27.01 -3.97
N LEU A 21 -11.47 -25.82 -3.93
CA LEU A 21 -11.17 -24.68 -4.80
C LEU A 21 -10.68 -23.46 -4.02
N TYR A 22 -10.03 -23.66 -2.87
CA TYR A 22 -9.43 -22.56 -2.12
C TYR A 22 -8.53 -21.69 -3.01
N CYS A 23 -8.83 -20.39 -3.06
CA CYS A 23 -8.18 -19.43 -3.95
C CYS A 23 -6.85 -18.87 -3.40
N GLY A 24 -6.38 -19.39 -2.27
CA GLY A 24 -5.11 -19.03 -1.65
C GLY A 24 -5.15 -17.78 -0.78
N GLU A 25 -4.08 -17.58 -0.01
CA GLU A 25 -3.94 -16.48 0.95
C GLU A 25 -4.13 -15.09 0.33
N ARG A 26 -3.76 -14.92 -0.94
CA ARG A 26 -3.96 -13.65 -1.66
C ARG A 26 -5.44 -13.29 -1.77
N ALA A 27 -6.31 -14.28 -1.97
CA ALA A 27 -7.75 -14.07 -2.00
C ALA A 27 -8.28 -13.61 -0.64
N ARG A 28 -7.78 -14.18 0.47
CA ARG A 28 -8.13 -13.73 1.82
C ARG A 28 -7.64 -12.31 2.12
N ARG A 29 -6.48 -11.89 1.57
CA ARG A 29 -5.93 -10.54 1.79
C ARG A 29 -6.81 -9.40 1.28
N ILE A 30 -7.76 -9.66 0.37
CA ILE A 30 -8.68 -8.62 -0.12
C ILE A 30 -9.87 -8.37 0.83
N ILE A 31 -10.12 -9.26 1.81
CA ILE A 31 -11.28 -9.17 2.71
C ILE A 31 -11.38 -7.78 3.37
N PRO A 32 -10.31 -7.21 3.98
CA PRO A 32 -10.41 -5.87 4.57
C PRO A 32 -10.73 -4.78 3.54
N GLY A 33 -10.22 -4.92 2.30
CA GLY A 33 -10.53 -4.01 1.21
C GLY A 33 -12.00 -4.09 0.79
N VAL A 34 -12.56 -5.30 0.71
CA VAL A 34 -13.97 -5.53 0.41
C VAL A 34 -14.86 -5.00 1.54
N GLN A 35 -14.52 -5.24 2.81
CA GLN A 35 -15.22 -4.69 3.98
C GLN A 35 -15.27 -3.16 3.92
N HIS A 36 -14.12 -2.53 3.71
CA HIS A 36 -14.02 -1.08 3.58
C HIS A 36 -14.86 -0.54 2.41
N LEU A 37 -14.84 -1.22 1.26
CA LEU A 37 -15.67 -0.87 0.12
C LEU A 37 -17.16 -0.93 0.46
N LEU A 38 -17.60 -2.01 1.12
CA LEU A 38 -18.98 -2.19 1.52
C LEU A 38 -19.43 -1.11 2.50
N GLU A 39 -18.61 -0.79 3.50
CA GLU A 39 -18.88 0.29 4.46
C GLU A 39 -19.05 1.63 3.78
N GLN A 40 -18.14 1.98 2.86
CA GLN A 40 -18.18 3.24 2.12
C GLN A 40 -19.41 3.36 1.22
N GLU A 41 -19.74 2.29 0.50
CA GLU A 41 -20.84 2.33 -0.46
C GLU A 41 -22.20 2.20 0.22
N LEU A 42 -22.33 1.40 1.28
CA LEU A 42 -23.53 1.37 2.12
C LEU A 42 -23.81 2.74 2.77
N ALA A 43 -22.77 3.45 3.21
CA ALA A 43 -22.90 4.82 3.72
C ALA A 43 -23.37 5.82 2.64
N ARG A 44 -23.31 5.44 1.35
CA ARG A 44 -23.81 6.20 0.19
C ARG A 44 -25.11 5.62 -0.37
N ASP A 45 -25.83 4.86 0.45
CA ASP A 45 -27.09 4.19 0.12
C ASP A 45 -26.99 3.16 -1.02
N ALA A 46 -25.77 2.68 -1.33
CA ALA A 46 -25.58 1.65 -2.34
C ALA A 46 -26.28 0.35 -1.94
N LYS A 47 -26.67 -0.43 -2.95
CA LYS A 47 -27.27 -1.75 -2.75
C LYS A 47 -26.24 -2.85 -2.94
N VAL A 48 -26.11 -3.73 -1.96
CA VAL A 48 -25.15 -4.83 -2.00
C VAL A 48 -25.87 -6.10 -2.44
N LEU A 49 -25.30 -6.76 -3.46
CA LEU A 49 -25.74 -8.04 -3.98
C LEU A 49 -24.57 -9.02 -3.84
N PHE A 50 -24.74 -10.00 -2.96
CA PHE A 50 -23.80 -11.09 -2.77
C PHE A 50 -24.10 -12.16 -3.81
N ILE A 51 -23.20 -12.34 -4.75
CA ILE A 51 -23.34 -13.33 -5.81
C ILE A 51 -22.54 -14.54 -5.40
N CYS A 52 -23.23 -15.63 -5.07
CA CYS A 52 -22.62 -16.80 -4.46
C CYS A 52 -22.75 -18.02 -5.36
N ASP A 53 -21.64 -18.69 -5.66
CA ASP A 53 -21.68 -20.01 -6.26
C ASP A 53 -22.46 -20.99 -5.41
N HIS A 54 -23.34 -21.73 -6.07
CA HIS A 54 -24.34 -22.56 -5.43
C HIS A 54 -24.84 -23.65 -6.38
N HIS A 55 -24.27 -24.85 -6.26
CA HIS A 55 -24.48 -25.96 -7.20
C HIS A 55 -25.44 -27.03 -6.67
N ALA A 56 -26.22 -27.62 -7.58
CA ALA A 56 -26.91 -28.87 -7.27
C ALA A 56 -25.88 -30.01 -7.11
N PRO A 57 -26.15 -31.04 -6.29
CA PRO A 57 -25.22 -32.16 -6.08
C PRO A 57 -24.77 -32.90 -7.35
N ASP A 58 -25.55 -32.84 -8.43
CA ASP A 58 -25.30 -33.48 -9.71
C ASP A 58 -24.94 -32.47 -10.83
N ASP A 59 -24.45 -31.28 -10.48
CA ASP A 59 -24.13 -30.24 -11.47
C ASP A 59 -23.12 -30.74 -12.51
N ALA A 60 -23.41 -30.45 -13.78
CA ALA A 60 -22.57 -30.84 -14.90
C ALA A 60 -21.18 -30.18 -14.86
N GLU A 61 -21.02 -29.06 -14.16
CA GLU A 61 -19.73 -28.38 -13.95
C GLU A 61 -18.72 -29.22 -13.17
N PHE A 62 -19.18 -30.21 -12.38
CA PHE A 62 -18.30 -31.12 -11.66
C PHE A 62 -17.54 -32.09 -12.58
N LYS A 63 -17.77 -32.03 -13.90
CA LYS A 63 -16.92 -32.68 -14.91
C LYS A 63 -15.64 -31.89 -15.18
N LEU A 64 -15.65 -30.58 -14.92
CA LEU A 64 -14.55 -29.66 -15.16
C LEU A 64 -13.78 -29.34 -13.86
N PHE A 65 -14.50 -29.20 -12.75
CA PHE A 65 -13.96 -28.91 -11.42
C PHE A 65 -14.35 -29.99 -10.42
N PRO A 66 -13.60 -30.18 -9.31
CA PRO A 66 -14.11 -30.96 -8.19
C PRO A 66 -15.46 -30.39 -7.70
N PRO A 67 -16.33 -31.22 -7.09
CA PRO A 67 -17.52 -30.72 -6.40
C PRO A 67 -17.15 -29.61 -5.41
N HIS A 68 -17.87 -28.50 -5.46
CA HIS A 68 -17.64 -27.30 -4.66
C HIS A 68 -18.94 -26.53 -4.50
N CYS A 69 -19.06 -25.76 -3.41
CA CYS A 69 -20.18 -24.85 -3.16
C CYS A 69 -21.55 -25.50 -3.40
N VAL A 70 -21.70 -26.75 -2.96
CA VAL A 70 -22.92 -27.53 -3.15
C VAL A 70 -24.03 -26.97 -2.26
N GLU A 71 -25.24 -26.87 -2.80
CA GLU A 71 -26.44 -26.42 -2.08
C GLU A 71 -26.60 -27.17 -0.75
N GLY A 72 -26.81 -26.40 0.32
CA GLY A 72 -27.00 -26.93 1.67
C GLY A 72 -25.70 -27.31 2.40
N THR A 73 -24.53 -27.06 1.82
CA THR A 73 -23.25 -27.18 2.53
C THR A 73 -22.73 -25.81 2.97
N ALA A 74 -21.84 -25.81 3.97
CA ALA A 74 -21.19 -24.58 4.44
C ALA A 74 -20.34 -23.92 3.34
N GLU A 75 -19.87 -24.66 2.34
CA GLU A 75 -19.05 -24.12 1.26
C GLU A 75 -19.76 -23.02 0.46
N ALA A 76 -21.07 -23.15 0.29
CA ALA A 76 -21.91 -22.18 -0.44
C ALA A 76 -22.30 -20.95 0.41
N GLU A 77 -21.98 -20.95 1.71
CA GLU A 77 -22.24 -19.82 2.59
C GLU A 77 -21.20 -18.72 2.40
N LEU A 78 -21.62 -17.47 2.59
CA LEU A 78 -20.69 -16.34 2.68
C LEU A 78 -19.68 -16.57 3.81
N ILE A 79 -18.47 -16.04 3.63
CA ILE A 79 -17.48 -16.04 4.69
C ILE A 79 -18.00 -15.26 5.92
N PRO A 80 -17.69 -15.69 7.15
CA PRO A 80 -18.15 -15.03 8.37
C PRO A 80 -17.82 -13.53 8.42
N GLU A 81 -16.70 -13.14 7.84
CA GLU A 81 -16.20 -11.75 7.78
C GLU A 81 -17.15 -10.81 7.04
N LEU A 82 -17.99 -11.33 6.14
CA LEU A 82 -18.96 -10.55 5.37
C LEU A 82 -20.42 -10.78 5.78
N ALA A 83 -20.70 -11.75 6.65
CA ALA A 83 -22.05 -12.12 7.06
C ALA A 83 -22.82 -11.01 7.80
N GLY A 84 -22.11 -10.01 8.35
CA GLY A 84 -22.70 -8.87 9.06
C GLY A 84 -23.21 -7.74 8.18
N TYR A 85 -22.90 -7.73 6.87
CA TYR A 85 -23.31 -6.66 5.97
C TYR A 85 -24.71 -6.91 5.39
N GLN A 86 -25.53 -5.86 5.35
CA GLN A 86 -26.85 -5.94 4.73
C GLN A 86 -26.72 -6.03 3.21
N GLY A 87 -27.22 -7.13 2.63
CA GLY A 87 -27.27 -7.34 1.20
C GLY A 87 -28.15 -8.52 0.84
N GLU A 88 -28.51 -8.61 -0.44
CA GLU A 88 -29.29 -9.73 -0.96
C GLU A 88 -28.35 -10.77 -1.55
N VAL A 89 -28.60 -12.04 -1.25
CA VAL A 89 -27.85 -13.15 -1.81
C VAL A 89 -28.54 -13.62 -3.10
N ILE A 90 -27.79 -13.64 -4.19
CA ILE A 90 -28.21 -14.18 -5.48
C ILE A 90 -27.35 -15.41 -5.77
N PRO A 91 -27.93 -16.63 -5.75
CA PRO A 91 -27.18 -17.83 -6.09
C PRO A 91 -26.88 -17.84 -7.59
N LYS A 92 -25.70 -18.32 -7.96
CA LYS A 92 -25.30 -18.59 -9.34
C LYS A 92 -24.71 -19.99 -9.47
N ARG A 93 -24.74 -20.52 -10.69
CA ARG A 93 -24.20 -21.86 -11.03
C ARG A 93 -23.14 -21.81 -12.11
N ARG A 94 -22.81 -20.64 -12.63
CA ARG A 94 -21.92 -20.45 -13.78
C ARG A 94 -21.06 -19.23 -13.51
N PHE A 95 -20.02 -19.02 -14.32
CA PHE A 95 -19.06 -17.93 -14.08
C PHE A 95 -19.69 -16.53 -14.10
N SER A 96 -20.59 -16.25 -15.05
CA SER A 96 -21.26 -14.96 -15.12
C SER A 96 -22.42 -14.90 -14.13
N ALA A 97 -22.44 -13.86 -13.31
CA ALA A 97 -23.55 -13.57 -12.42
C ALA A 97 -24.87 -13.27 -13.16
N PHE A 98 -24.85 -13.01 -14.47
CA PHE A 98 -26.05 -12.76 -15.29
C PHE A 98 -26.64 -14.01 -15.94
N PHE A 99 -25.94 -15.14 -15.89
CA PHE A 99 -26.39 -16.35 -16.57
C PHE A 99 -27.29 -17.18 -15.66
N ASP A 100 -28.57 -17.28 -16.02
CA ASP A 100 -29.58 -18.09 -15.30
C ASP A 100 -29.72 -17.69 -13.81
N THR A 101 -29.72 -16.38 -13.55
CA THR A 101 -29.92 -15.79 -12.21
C THR A 101 -30.97 -14.67 -12.27
N LEU A 102 -31.37 -14.15 -11.10
CA LEU A 102 -32.25 -12.99 -10.98
C LEU A 102 -31.50 -11.65 -11.05
N LEU A 103 -30.18 -11.63 -11.25
CA LEU A 103 -29.38 -10.40 -11.13
C LEU A 103 -29.87 -9.28 -12.05
N GLU A 104 -30.17 -9.59 -13.32
CA GLU A 104 -30.58 -8.58 -14.29
C GLU A 104 -31.93 -7.94 -13.93
N GLU A 105 -32.88 -8.75 -13.50
CA GLU A 105 -34.18 -8.27 -13.01
C GLU A 105 -33.98 -7.34 -11.80
N ARG A 106 -33.18 -7.76 -10.81
CA ARG A 106 -32.92 -6.95 -9.61
C ARG A 106 -32.19 -5.65 -9.93
N LEU A 107 -31.20 -5.65 -10.83
CA LEU A 107 -30.51 -4.42 -11.22
C LEU A 107 -31.43 -3.45 -11.95
N ASN A 108 -32.35 -3.95 -12.80
CA ASN A 108 -33.34 -3.12 -13.47
C ASN A 108 -34.34 -2.49 -12.49
N GLU A 109 -34.74 -3.21 -11.45
CA GLU A 109 -35.59 -2.67 -10.37
C GLU A 109 -34.86 -1.60 -9.54
N LEU A 110 -33.59 -1.83 -9.23
CA LEU A 110 -32.78 -0.92 -8.42
C LEU A 110 -32.36 0.35 -9.16
N GLY A 111 -32.18 0.28 -10.48
CA GLY A 111 -31.74 1.39 -11.33
C GLY A 111 -30.45 2.07 -10.85
N PRO A 112 -29.34 1.33 -10.64
CA PRO A 112 -28.10 1.92 -10.11
C PRO A 112 -27.42 2.86 -11.10
N ASP A 113 -26.68 3.85 -10.57
CA ASP A 113 -25.84 4.76 -11.39
C ASP A 113 -24.72 3.99 -12.10
N ARG A 114 -24.08 3.06 -11.38
CA ARG A 114 -23.09 2.11 -11.90
C ARG A 114 -23.02 0.86 -11.02
N LEU A 115 -22.37 -0.16 -11.57
CA LEU A 115 -22.03 -1.39 -10.86
C LEU A 115 -20.59 -1.32 -10.37
N ILE A 116 -20.36 -1.64 -9.09
CA ILE A 116 -19.03 -1.83 -8.52
C ILE A 116 -18.84 -3.32 -8.28
N VAL A 117 -17.86 -3.94 -8.92
CA VAL A 117 -17.65 -5.40 -8.86
C VAL A 117 -16.38 -5.72 -8.08
N CYS A 118 -16.51 -6.52 -7.03
CA CYS A 118 -15.40 -7.02 -6.20
C CYS A 118 -15.55 -8.53 -5.94
N GLY A 119 -14.53 -9.18 -5.38
CA GLY A 119 -14.57 -10.61 -5.03
C GLY A 119 -13.42 -11.43 -5.60
N VAL A 120 -13.61 -12.75 -5.68
CA VAL A 120 -12.52 -13.69 -6.03
C VAL A 120 -12.69 -14.29 -7.43
N CYS A 121 -11.65 -14.98 -7.88
CA CYS A 121 -11.52 -15.49 -9.24
C CYS A 121 -11.59 -14.35 -10.28
N THR A 122 -10.67 -13.39 -10.18
CA THR A 122 -10.60 -12.18 -11.03
C THR A 122 -10.73 -12.50 -12.52
N ASP A 123 -10.12 -13.58 -12.99
CA ASP A 123 -10.07 -14.03 -14.38
C ASP A 123 -11.18 -14.99 -14.79
N ILE A 124 -12.03 -15.39 -13.85
CA ILE A 124 -13.16 -16.29 -14.10
C ILE A 124 -14.45 -15.52 -13.74
N CYS A 125 -14.96 -15.66 -12.52
CA CYS A 125 -16.28 -15.18 -12.17
C CYS A 125 -16.41 -13.65 -12.25
N VAL A 126 -15.41 -12.91 -11.77
CA VAL A 126 -15.38 -11.44 -11.88
C VAL A 126 -15.30 -11.02 -13.34
N LEU A 127 -14.35 -11.55 -14.12
CA LEU A 127 -14.17 -11.20 -15.53
C LEU A 127 -15.43 -11.45 -16.37
N HIS A 128 -16.04 -12.63 -16.24
CA HIS A 128 -17.23 -12.98 -17.02
C HIS A 128 -18.43 -12.12 -16.61
N THR A 129 -18.60 -11.84 -15.32
CA THR A 129 -19.65 -10.94 -14.82
C THR A 129 -19.46 -9.52 -15.34
N VAL A 130 -18.24 -8.99 -15.32
CA VAL A 130 -17.92 -7.66 -15.86
C VAL A 130 -18.14 -7.61 -17.37
N SER A 131 -17.73 -8.64 -18.11
CA SER A 131 -17.97 -8.75 -19.55
C SER A 131 -19.47 -8.68 -19.89
N ASP A 132 -20.29 -9.43 -19.15
CA ASP A 132 -21.73 -9.47 -19.36
C ASP A 132 -22.43 -8.18 -18.95
N ALA A 133 -22.00 -7.54 -17.85
CA ALA A 133 -22.49 -6.23 -17.42
C ALA A 133 -22.21 -5.17 -18.49
N ARG A 134 -20.97 -5.11 -19.01
CA ARG A 134 -20.57 -4.16 -20.06
C ARG A 134 -21.31 -4.41 -21.36
N SER A 135 -21.52 -5.67 -21.74
CA SER A 135 -22.28 -6.05 -22.94
C SER A 135 -23.75 -5.64 -22.87
N ARG A 136 -24.32 -5.57 -21.65
CA ARG A 136 -25.67 -5.05 -21.37
C ARG A 136 -25.73 -3.52 -21.23
N GLY A 137 -24.60 -2.84 -21.36
CA GLY A 137 -24.52 -1.38 -21.34
C GLY A 137 -24.35 -0.75 -19.95
N TRP A 138 -24.16 -1.54 -18.89
CA TRP A 138 -23.93 -1.01 -17.55
C TRP A 138 -22.56 -0.33 -17.44
N GLU A 139 -22.49 0.81 -16.75
CA GLU A 139 -21.21 1.34 -16.26
C GLU A 139 -20.67 0.42 -15.17
N VAL A 140 -19.39 0.04 -15.27
CA VAL A 140 -18.77 -0.91 -14.34
C VAL A 140 -17.46 -0.32 -13.81
N GLU A 141 -17.31 -0.38 -12.49
CA GLU A 141 -16.10 -0.07 -11.76
C GLU A 141 -15.58 -1.34 -11.06
N VAL A 142 -14.26 -1.56 -11.09
CA VAL A 142 -13.60 -2.71 -10.45
C VAL A 142 -12.48 -2.20 -9.54
N PRO A 143 -12.66 -2.24 -8.21
CA PRO A 143 -11.61 -1.85 -7.28
C PRO A 143 -10.52 -2.92 -7.23
N VAL A 144 -9.31 -2.63 -7.74
CA VAL A 144 -8.20 -3.58 -7.90
C VAL A 144 -7.77 -4.21 -6.58
N GLY A 145 -7.81 -3.45 -5.48
CA GLY A 145 -7.51 -3.96 -4.13
C GLY A 145 -8.62 -4.84 -3.52
N CYS A 146 -9.76 -4.97 -4.19
CA CYS A 146 -10.91 -5.75 -3.76
C CYS A 146 -11.17 -6.95 -4.69
N VAL A 147 -10.23 -7.28 -5.58
CA VAL A 147 -10.30 -8.47 -6.42
C VAL A 147 -9.03 -9.29 -6.35
N ALA A 148 -9.16 -10.62 -6.34
CA ALA A 148 -8.02 -11.53 -6.39
C ALA A 148 -8.34 -12.79 -7.19
N SER A 149 -7.29 -13.51 -7.57
CA SER A 149 -7.39 -14.87 -8.11
C SER A 149 -6.23 -15.71 -7.59
N PHE A 150 -6.36 -17.02 -7.74
CA PHE A 150 -5.33 -17.99 -7.37
C PHE A 150 -4.14 -17.99 -8.36
N ASP A 151 -4.34 -17.52 -9.59
CA ASP A 151 -3.28 -17.33 -10.57
C ASP A 151 -3.01 -15.83 -10.81
N GLU A 152 -1.79 -15.39 -10.50
CA GLU A 152 -1.40 -13.98 -10.61
C GLU A 152 -1.35 -13.48 -12.05
N ARG A 153 -0.90 -14.33 -12.99
CA ARG A 153 -0.80 -13.94 -14.39
C ARG A 153 -2.19 -13.78 -14.99
N ALA A 154 -3.09 -14.71 -14.69
CA ALA A 154 -4.48 -14.66 -15.13
C ALA A 154 -5.21 -13.46 -14.52
N HIS A 155 -5.02 -13.21 -13.21
CA HIS A 155 -5.53 -12.01 -12.54
C HIS A 155 -5.13 -10.71 -13.26
N HIS A 156 -3.84 -10.55 -13.60
CA HIS A 156 -3.38 -9.37 -14.32
C HIS A 156 -3.93 -9.27 -15.74
N PHE A 157 -3.98 -10.39 -16.46
CA PHE A 157 -4.61 -10.44 -17.78
C PHE A 157 -6.08 -9.97 -17.71
N ALA A 158 -6.84 -10.46 -16.74
CA ALA A 158 -8.24 -10.14 -16.58
C ALA A 158 -8.47 -8.66 -16.26
N LEU A 159 -7.68 -8.07 -15.36
CA LEU A 159 -7.72 -6.63 -15.09
C LEU A 159 -7.47 -5.82 -16.37
N GLU A 160 -6.41 -6.14 -17.11
CA GLU A 160 -6.11 -5.45 -18.37
C GLU A 160 -7.19 -5.63 -19.42
N HIS A 161 -7.80 -6.81 -19.50
CA HIS A 161 -8.90 -7.09 -20.42
C HIS A 161 -10.16 -6.30 -20.05
N MET A 162 -10.52 -6.27 -18.76
CA MET A 162 -11.64 -5.48 -18.25
C MET A 162 -11.48 -3.99 -18.58
N GLU A 163 -10.28 -3.44 -18.37
CA GLU A 163 -10.00 -2.02 -18.65
C GLU A 163 -9.96 -1.71 -20.14
N LYS A 164 -9.09 -2.41 -20.89
CA LYS A 164 -8.71 -2.02 -22.25
C LYS A 164 -9.68 -2.51 -23.32
N VAL A 165 -10.41 -3.60 -23.04
CA VAL A 165 -11.30 -4.24 -24.02
C VAL A 165 -12.76 -4.03 -23.64
N LEU A 166 -13.13 -4.32 -22.39
CA LEU A 166 -14.53 -4.25 -21.93
C LEU A 166 -14.93 -2.82 -21.51
N GLY A 167 -13.96 -1.93 -21.27
CA GLY A 167 -14.19 -0.55 -20.89
C GLY A 167 -14.74 -0.38 -19.47
N ALA A 168 -14.43 -1.33 -18.57
CA ALA A 168 -14.65 -1.15 -17.14
C ALA A 168 -13.61 -0.19 -16.57
N LYS A 169 -14.00 0.62 -15.59
CA LYS A 169 -13.10 1.53 -14.89
C LYS A 169 -12.41 0.78 -13.76
N LEU A 170 -11.09 0.60 -13.85
CA LEU A 170 -10.33 0.10 -12.70
C LEU A 170 -10.11 1.24 -11.71
N THR A 171 -10.46 1.02 -10.45
CA THR A 171 -10.15 1.95 -9.35
C THR A 171 -9.24 1.28 -8.35
N SER A 172 -8.41 2.07 -7.68
CA SER A 172 -7.69 1.60 -6.50
C SER A 172 -8.46 2.14 -5.29
N ALA A 173 -9.10 1.28 -4.50
CA ALA A 173 -9.24 1.57 -3.07
C ALA A 173 -7.82 1.93 -2.60
N SER A 174 -7.66 3.09 -1.98
CA SER A 174 -6.38 3.78 -1.83
C SER A 174 -5.35 2.96 -1.03
N ILE A 175 -4.68 2.05 -1.72
CA ILE A 175 -3.26 1.78 -1.59
C ILE A 175 -2.75 2.08 -2.99
N GLY A 176 -2.39 3.34 -3.22
CA GLY A 176 -2.02 3.82 -4.55
C GLY A 176 -0.95 2.93 -5.17
N ARG A 177 -1.18 2.44 -6.39
CA ARG A 177 -0.03 2.17 -7.26
C ARG A 177 0.66 3.53 -7.45
N VAL A 178 1.73 3.73 -6.71
CA VAL A 178 2.68 4.82 -6.89
C VAL A 178 3.00 4.87 -8.39
N LYS A 179 2.63 5.95 -9.08
CA LYS A 179 3.18 6.21 -10.42
C LYS A 179 4.70 6.13 -10.28
N PRO A 180 5.45 5.54 -11.22
CA PRO A 180 6.90 5.42 -11.10
C PRO A 180 7.48 6.78 -10.71
N ALA A 181 8.07 6.84 -9.52
CA ALA A 181 8.50 8.10 -8.96
C ALA A 181 9.57 8.71 -9.86
N LYS A 182 9.42 10.01 -10.15
CA LYS A 182 10.43 10.74 -10.92
C LYS A 182 11.44 11.31 -9.96
N PHE A 183 12.60 10.66 -9.89
CA PHE A 183 13.72 11.15 -9.11
C PHE A 183 14.55 12.15 -9.92
N GLU A 184 14.83 13.31 -9.32
CA GLU A 184 15.84 14.24 -9.80
C GLU A 184 17.16 13.95 -9.09
N LEU A 185 18.15 13.52 -9.86
CA LEU A 185 19.47 13.16 -9.31
C LEU A 185 20.27 14.43 -9.01
N SER A 186 20.93 14.45 -7.86
CA SER A 186 21.79 15.57 -7.49
C SER A 186 23.04 15.63 -8.38
N GLU A 187 23.56 16.85 -8.60
CA GLU A 187 24.79 17.06 -9.35
C GLU A 187 25.98 16.32 -8.70
N ALA A 188 26.05 16.30 -7.37
CA ALA A 188 27.10 15.61 -6.62
C ALA A 188 27.10 14.09 -6.85
N VAL A 189 25.92 13.47 -6.97
CA VAL A 189 25.82 12.05 -7.32
C VAL A 189 26.26 11.83 -8.76
N LEU A 190 25.77 12.63 -9.71
CA LEU A 190 26.08 12.46 -11.14
C LEU A 190 27.56 12.71 -11.48
N SER A 191 28.20 13.68 -10.84
CA SER A 191 29.62 13.99 -11.01
C SER A 191 30.53 12.96 -10.33
N GLY A 192 29.99 12.17 -9.39
CA GLY A 192 30.75 11.26 -8.54
C GLY A 192 31.46 11.95 -7.37
N ASP A 193 31.14 13.21 -7.07
CA ASP A 193 31.67 13.92 -5.89
C ASP A 193 31.26 13.24 -4.57
N SER A 194 30.10 12.58 -4.56
CA SER A 194 29.65 11.77 -3.42
C SER A 194 30.24 10.36 -3.37
N ALA A 195 31.07 9.96 -4.34
CA ALA A 195 31.64 8.61 -4.38
C ALA A 195 32.87 8.49 -3.49
N ASP A 196 33.13 7.30 -2.97
CA ASP A 196 34.39 7.04 -2.30
C ASP A 196 35.56 7.22 -3.27
N ILE A 197 36.58 7.98 -2.86
CA ILE A 197 37.67 8.42 -3.74
C ILE A 197 38.41 7.27 -4.44
N TYR A 198 38.38 6.06 -3.87
CA TYR A 198 39.03 4.90 -4.48
C TYR A 198 38.30 4.42 -5.75
N PHE A 199 37.00 4.66 -5.91
CA PHE A 199 36.28 4.36 -7.15
C PHE A 199 36.71 5.29 -8.28
N ALA A 200 36.78 6.60 -8.01
CA ALA A 200 37.29 7.58 -8.99
C ALA A 200 38.72 7.25 -9.42
N ARG A 201 39.59 6.89 -8.46
CA ARG A 201 40.97 6.44 -8.75
C ARG A 201 41.00 5.15 -9.57
N THR A 202 40.10 4.19 -9.27
CA THR A 202 40.00 2.92 -10.01
C THR A 202 39.58 3.15 -11.46
N VAL A 203 38.57 3.99 -11.68
CA VAL A 203 38.11 4.37 -13.02
C VAL A 203 39.24 5.04 -13.82
N GLU A 204 40.01 5.92 -13.18
CA GLU A 204 41.14 6.57 -13.85
C GLU A 204 42.26 5.58 -14.19
N ILE A 205 42.64 4.69 -13.26
CA ILE A 205 43.65 3.66 -13.52
C ILE A 205 43.23 2.77 -14.69
N LEU A 206 42.00 2.26 -14.66
CA LEU A 206 41.48 1.40 -15.73
C LEU A 206 41.41 2.12 -17.08
N ARG A 207 41.09 3.42 -17.09
CA ARG A 207 41.15 4.25 -18.30
C ARG A 207 42.57 4.37 -18.85
N GLN A 208 43.57 4.61 -18.00
CA GLN A 208 44.97 4.71 -18.40
C GLN A 208 45.53 3.37 -18.90
N GLU A 209 45.10 2.26 -18.31
CA GLU A 209 45.42 0.90 -18.77
C GLU A 209 44.66 0.49 -20.04
N GLY A 210 43.74 1.32 -20.54
CA GLY A 210 42.91 0.99 -21.71
C GLY A 210 41.91 -0.13 -21.45
N LEU A 211 41.53 -0.36 -20.19
CA LEU A 211 40.63 -1.42 -19.75
C LEU A 211 39.22 -0.89 -19.46
N ASN A 212 38.24 -1.38 -20.22
CA ASN A 212 36.82 -1.16 -19.95
C ASN A 212 35.99 -2.40 -20.30
N PRO A 213 36.22 -3.53 -19.60
CA PRO A 213 35.51 -4.76 -19.90
C PRO A 213 34.02 -4.60 -19.59
N VAL A 214 33.18 -5.34 -20.34
CA VAL A 214 31.81 -5.62 -19.88
C VAL A 214 31.92 -6.50 -18.64
N ALA A 215 31.38 -6.03 -17.53
CA ALA A 215 31.40 -6.72 -16.25
C ALA A 215 29.98 -6.80 -15.68
N THR A 216 29.73 -7.87 -14.93
CA THR A 216 28.47 -8.08 -14.21
C THR A 216 28.71 -7.83 -12.73
N MET A 217 28.02 -6.84 -12.18
CA MET A 217 27.96 -6.53 -10.75
C MET A 217 26.63 -7.00 -10.18
N GLU A 218 26.66 -7.67 -9.03
CA GLU A 218 25.47 -8.04 -8.27
C GLU A 218 25.46 -7.29 -6.94
N VAL A 219 24.33 -6.67 -6.61
CA VAL A 219 24.06 -6.02 -5.33
C VAL A 219 23.12 -6.91 -4.54
N PHE A 220 23.51 -7.28 -3.33
CA PHE A 220 22.72 -8.14 -2.45
C PHE A 220 22.54 -7.53 -1.07
N SER A 221 21.43 -7.88 -0.43
CA SER A 221 21.07 -7.33 0.87
C SER A 221 21.85 -7.99 2.01
N GLY A 222 22.23 -7.22 3.02
CA GLY A 222 22.79 -7.67 4.28
C GLY A 222 21.72 -8.15 5.28
N GLY A 223 20.45 -7.86 5.03
CA GLY A 223 19.33 -8.16 5.93
C GLY A 223 18.04 -8.54 5.19
N THR A 224 17.00 -8.84 5.95
CA THR A 224 15.64 -9.01 5.43
C THR A 224 14.89 -7.68 5.54
N GLY A 225 14.03 -7.36 4.59
CA GLY A 225 13.23 -6.13 4.63
C GLY A 225 12.47 -5.87 3.34
N ILE A 226 12.08 -4.63 3.13
CA ILE A 226 11.40 -4.14 1.91
C ILE A 226 12.41 -3.41 1.04
N VAL A 227 12.51 -3.79 -0.24
CA VAL A 227 13.34 -3.10 -1.23
C VAL A 227 12.77 -1.71 -1.52
N CYS A 228 13.56 -0.67 -1.31
CA CYS A 228 13.18 0.70 -1.64
C CYS A 228 14.39 1.51 -2.13
N GLY A 229 14.16 2.50 -2.99
CA GLY A 229 15.19 3.28 -3.66
C GLY A 229 15.53 2.75 -5.05
N MET A 230 14.86 1.69 -5.52
CA MET A 230 15.16 1.07 -6.81
C MET A 230 14.81 1.99 -7.98
N GLU A 231 13.75 2.79 -7.89
CA GLU A 231 13.40 3.73 -8.96
C GLU A 231 14.40 4.91 -9.03
N GLU A 232 15.03 5.31 -7.93
CA GLU A 232 16.13 6.28 -7.92
C GLU A 232 17.40 5.69 -8.54
N VAL A 233 17.76 4.46 -8.17
CA VAL A 233 18.86 3.72 -8.79
C VAL A 233 18.61 3.54 -10.29
N ARG A 234 17.38 3.21 -10.70
CA ARG A 234 16.99 3.12 -12.10
C ARG A 234 17.16 4.45 -12.82
N ALA A 235 16.76 5.57 -12.22
CA ALA A 235 16.98 6.90 -12.80
C ALA A 235 18.48 7.19 -12.99
N LEU A 236 19.32 6.82 -12.02
CA LEU A 236 20.77 6.94 -12.09
C LEU A 236 21.36 6.11 -13.24
N LEU A 237 21.05 4.81 -13.27
CA LEU A 237 21.54 3.89 -14.30
C LEU A 237 21.08 4.29 -15.70
N ALA A 238 19.86 4.82 -15.85
CA ALA A 238 19.35 5.30 -17.12
C ALA A 238 20.20 6.45 -17.68
N ARG A 239 20.74 7.29 -16.79
CA ARG A 239 21.54 8.46 -17.12
C ARG A 239 22.99 8.14 -17.46
N VAL A 240 23.58 7.13 -16.79
CA VAL A 240 25.02 6.85 -16.84
C VAL A 240 25.40 5.67 -17.72
N LEU A 241 24.51 4.69 -17.89
CA LEU A 241 24.79 3.50 -18.70
C LEU A 241 24.62 3.79 -20.21
N PRO A 242 25.55 3.32 -21.06
CA PRO A 242 25.48 3.53 -22.50
C PRO A 242 24.28 2.81 -23.13
N GLU A 243 23.58 3.50 -24.03
CA GLU A 243 22.49 2.90 -24.81
C GLU A 243 23.04 1.78 -25.71
N GLY A 244 22.37 0.61 -25.73
CA GLY A 244 22.74 -0.54 -26.56
C GLY A 244 23.83 -1.47 -26.00
N SER A 245 24.46 -1.13 -24.87
CA SER A 245 25.46 -1.99 -24.20
C SER A 245 25.22 -2.07 -22.69
N ARG A 246 23.97 -2.29 -22.30
CA ARG A 246 23.57 -2.45 -20.89
C ARG A 246 22.50 -3.53 -20.76
N GLU A 247 22.55 -4.22 -19.64
CA GLU A 247 21.51 -5.13 -19.18
C GLU A 247 21.38 -4.97 -17.67
N VAL A 248 20.18 -4.63 -17.19
CA VAL A 248 19.93 -4.41 -15.77
C VAL A 248 18.73 -5.22 -15.32
N TRP A 249 18.88 -5.95 -14.23
CA TRP A 249 17.83 -6.75 -13.60
C TRP A 249 17.66 -6.34 -12.15
N ALA A 250 16.42 -6.23 -11.67
CA ALA A 250 16.14 -5.82 -10.30
C ALA A 250 14.90 -6.51 -9.71
N LEU A 251 14.83 -6.60 -8.38
CA LEU A 251 13.55 -6.76 -7.69
C LEU A 251 12.74 -5.48 -7.84
N ALA A 252 11.41 -5.59 -7.86
CA ALA A 252 10.56 -4.41 -7.93
C ALA A 252 10.58 -3.64 -6.60
N GLU A 253 10.35 -2.33 -6.67
CA GLU A 253 10.21 -1.50 -5.49
C GLU A 253 9.00 -1.94 -4.65
N GLY A 254 9.19 -2.00 -3.33
CA GLY A 254 8.19 -2.49 -2.38
C GLY A 254 8.16 -4.01 -2.21
N GLU A 255 8.94 -4.78 -2.97
CA GLU A 255 9.05 -6.23 -2.75
C GLU A 255 9.86 -6.56 -1.49
N GLU A 256 9.52 -7.68 -0.84
CA GLU A 256 10.32 -8.24 0.24
C GLU A 256 11.66 -8.78 -0.29
N MET A 257 12.73 -8.61 0.48
CA MET A 257 14.05 -9.19 0.22
C MET A 257 14.54 -9.96 1.43
N LYS A 258 15.34 -10.99 1.18
CA LYS A 258 16.02 -11.78 2.21
C LYS A 258 17.49 -11.42 2.31
N GLN A 259 18.08 -11.71 3.48
CA GLN A 259 19.53 -11.61 3.65
C GLN A 259 20.27 -12.43 2.57
N LYS A 260 21.27 -11.79 1.95
CA LYS A 260 22.09 -12.27 0.82
C LYS A 260 21.34 -12.47 -0.50
N GLU A 261 20.08 -12.07 -0.60
CA GLU A 261 19.37 -12.08 -1.86
C GLU A 261 19.91 -10.99 -2.79
N VAL A 262 20.20 -11.35 -4.05
CA VAL A 262 20.56 -10.39 -5.09
C VAL A 262 19.33 -9.59 -5.46
N VAL A 263 19.39 -8.27 -5.25
CA VAL A 263 18.28 -7.34 -5.52
C VAL A 263 18.46 -6.54 -6.80
N LEU A 264 19.71 -6.40 -7.27
CA LEU A 264 20.08 -5.67 -8.47
C LEU A 264 21.27 -6.36 -9.14
N ARG A 265 21.21 -6.46 -10.47
CA ARG A 265 22.30 -6.93 -11.33
C ARG A 265 22.50 -5.94 -12.45
N ILE A 266 23.75 -5.53 -12.66
CA ILE A 266 24.15 -4.60 -13.71
C ILE A 266 25.21 -5.27 -14.57
N THR A 267 24.96 -5.41 -15.87
CA THR A 267 25.93 -5.88 -16.86
C THR A 267 26.15 -4.79 -17.91
N ALA A 268 27.32 -4.16 -17.89
CA ALA A 268 27.70 -3.06 -18.77
C ALA A 268 29.23 -2.87 -18.78
N PRO A 269 29.81 -2.01 -19.64
CA PRO A 269 31.22 -1.61 -19.52
C PRO A 269 31.50 -0.99 -18.15
N TYR A 270 32.45 -1.53 -17.38
CA TYR A 270 32.64 -1.18 -15.97
C TYR A 270 32.86 0.33 -15.73
N LEU A 271 33.58 1.02 -16.63
CA LEU A 271 33.82 2.46 -16.49
C LEU A 271 32.56 3.32 -16.57
N SER A 272 31.43 2.77 -17.03
CA SER A 272 30.15 3.48 -17.09
C SER A 272 29.41 3.53 -15.75
N TYR A 273 29.67 2.59 -14.83
CA TYR A 273 28.93 2.50 -13.57
C TYR A 273 29.77 2.31 -12.32
N GLY A 274 31.05 1.90 -12.43
CA GLY A 274 31.91 1.61 -11.29
C GLY A 274 32.15 2.79 -10.34
N LEU A 275 31.93 4.03 -10.80
CA LEU A 275 31.98 5.23 -9.95
C LEU A 275 30.78 5.33 -8.98
N TYR A 276 29.65 4.72 -9.30
CA TYR A 276 28.37 4.96 -8.65
C TYR A 276 28.00 3.92 -7.58
N GLU A 277 28.93 3.04 -7.20
CA GLU A 277 28.70 2.01 -6.18
C GLU A 277 28.26 2.61 -4.84
N THR A 278 28.98 3.61 -4.34
CA THR A 278 28.62 4.35 -3.09
C THR A 278 27.20 4.90 -3.14
N ALA A 279 26.78 5.43 -4.30
CA ALA A 279 25.43 5.98 -4.46
C ALA A 279 24.37 4.87 -4.49
N ILE A 280 24.59 3.80 -5.25
CA ILE A 280 23.66 2.67 -5.37
C ILE A 280 23.42 2.02 -4.00
N ASP A 281 24.49 1.67 -3.29
CA ASP A 281 24.39 1.02 -1.98
C ASP A 281 23.75 1.96 -0.95
N GLY A 282 24.13 3.25 -0.95
CA GLY A 282 23.57 4.25 -0.04
C GLY A 282 22.08 4.51 -0.24
N ILE A 283 21.63 4.62 -1.50
CA ILE A 283 20.22 4.78 -1.86
C ILE A 283 19.42 3.58 -1.36
N LEU A 284 19.83 2.36 -1.73
CA LEU A 284 19.11 1.15 -1.35
C LEU A 284 19.10 0.95 0.17
N ALA A 285 20.22 1.22 0.84
CA ALA A 285 20.37 0.91 2.26
C ALA A 285 19.42 1.71 3.15
N GLN A 286 19.45 3.05 3.04
CA GLN A 286 18.64 3.89 3.91
C GLN A 286 17.17 3.85 3.53
N CYS A 287 16.84 3.84 2.23
CA CYS A 287 15.46 3.77 1.78
C CYS A 287 14.81 2.44 2.21
N SER A 288 15.50 1.31 2.04
CA SER A 288 14.98 0.00 2.47
C SER A 288 14.81 -0.08 3.99
N GLY A 289 15.69 0.55 4.77
CA GLY A 289 15.53 0.66 6.22
C GLY A 289 14.25 1.41 6.61
N TRP A 290 14.01 2.58 6.02
CA TRP A 290 12.78 3.36 6.25
C TRP A 290 11.51 2.63 5.80
N ALA A 291 11.52 2.03 4.60
CA ALA A 291 10.38 1.27 4.08
C ALA A 291 10.05 0.05 4.95
N THR A 292 11.07 -0.65 5.46
CA THR A 292 10.88 -1.80 6.35
C THR A 292 10.25 -1.37 7.68
N ALA A 293 10.75 -0.31 8.32
CA ALA A 293 10.16 0.20 9.57
C ALA A 293 8.70 0.68 9.37
N ALA A 294 8.40 1.29 8.22
CA ALA A 294 7.03 1.66 7.88
C ALA A 294 6.13 0.43 7.70
N ARG A 295 6.61 -0.62 7.03
CA ARG A 295 5.88 -1.90 6.87
C ARG A 295 5.55 -2.53 8.21
N GLU A 296 6.49 -2.55 9.15
CA GLU A 296 6.27 -3.07 10.50
C GLU A 296 5.16 -2.32 11.25
N CYS A 297 5.07 -1.00 11.08
CA CYS A 297 3.96 -0.20 11.63
C CYS A 297 2.63 -0.52 10.96
N VAL A 298 2.59 -0.63 9.64
CA VAL A 298 1.38 -0.90 8.85
C VAL A 298 0.82 -2.27 9.16
N GLU A 299 1.67 -3.29 9.24
CA GLU A 299 1.27 -4.65 9.65
C GLU A 299 0.76 -4.68 11.09
N ALA A 300 1.43 -3.96 12.00
CA ALA A 300 0.96 -3.80 13.37
C ALA A 300 -0.43 -3.15 13.43
N ALA A 301 -0.75 -2.24 12.51
CA ALA A 301 -1.99 -1.48 12.49
C ALA A 301 -3.22 -2.25 11.99
N ARG A 302 -3.04 -3.46 11.40
CA ARG A 302 -4.13 -4.36 10.97
C ARG A 302 -5.24 -3.68 10.16
N GLY A 303 -4.86 -2.81 9.22
CA GLY A 303 -5.79 -2.09 8.33
C GLY A 303 -6.10 -0.65 8.76
N ILE A 304 -5.78 -0.26 10.00
CA ILE A 304 -5.88 1.13 10.45
C ILE A 304 -4.79 1.96 9.72
N PRO A 305 -5.12 3.11 9.12
CA PRO A 305 -4.16 3.89 8.33
C PRO A 305 -3.01 4.43 9.19
N VAL A 306 -1.79 4.29 8.66
CA VAL A 306 -0.56 4.86 9.23
C VAL A 306 -0.08 6.02 8.35
N ILE A 307 0.20 7.17 8.95
CA ILE A 307 0.70 8.37 8.29
C ILE A 307 2.13 8.66 8.75
N SER A 308 3.04 8.88 7.80
CA SER A 308 4.42 9.27 8.09
C SER A 308 4.54 10.75 8.48
N PHE A 309 5.00 10.99 9.71
CA PHE A 309 5.37 12.29 10.27
C PHE A 309 6.87 12.42 10.52
N GLY A 310 7.68 11.61 9.83
CA GLY A 310 9.11 11.45 10.07
C GLY A 310 10.01 12.60 9.59
N ALA A 311 9.52 13.45 8.68
CA ALA A 311 10.35 14.38 7.90
C ALA A 311 11.23 15.31 8.76
N ARG A 312 10.75 15.68 9.95
CA ARG A 312 11.44 16.58 10.89
C ARG A 312 12.66 15.95 11.59
N HIS A 313 12.87 14.65 11.48
CA HIS A 313 13.94 13.92 12.17
C HIS A 313 15.15 13.62 11.28
N VAL A 314 15.06 13.94 9.99
CA VAL A 314 16.12 13.71 9.01
C VAL A 314 16.58 15.04 8.40
N HIS A 315 17.73 15.02 7.71
CA HIS A 315 18.19 16.21 7.01
C HIS A 315 17.14 16.63 5.95
N PRO A 316 16.82 17.93 5.79
CA PRO A 316 15.77 18.38 4.89
C PRO A 316 15.94 17.93 3.43
N SER A 317 17.18 17.73 2.98
CA SER A 317 17.48 17.24 1.61
C SER A 317 17.00 15.82 1.34
N VAL A 318 16.78 15.01 2.37
CA VAL A 318 16.31 13.61 2.26
C VAL A 318 14.90 13.42 2.81
N ALA A 319 14.25 14.47 3.32
CA ALA A 319 12.92 14.39 3.91
C ALA A 319 11.87 13.81 2.94
N GLY A 320 11.94 14.21 1.66
CA GLY A 320 11.07 13.67 0.62
C GLY A 320 11.32 12.18 0.33
N ILE A 321 12.59 11.75 0.33
CA ILE A 321 12.98 10.36 0.10
C ILE A 321 12.56 9.47 1.28
N MET A 322 12.68 9.97 2.52
CA MET A 322 12.22 9.26 3.71
C MET A 322 10.71 9.05 3.70
N ASP A 323 9.92 10.09 3.40
CA ASP A 323 8.48 9.96 3.30
C ASP A 323 8.05 9.09 2.11
N TYR A 324 8.73 9.19 0.97
CA TYR A 324 8.54 8.28 -0.16
C TYR A 324 8.72 6.82 0.26
N SER A 325 9.81 6.53 0.98
CA SER A 325 10.12 5.20 1.49
C SER A 325 9.05 4.70 2.45
N ALA A 326 8.49 5.59 3.29
CA ALA A 326 7.38 5.25 4.17
C ALA A 326 6.11 4.86 3.40
N ILE A 327 5.80 5.54 2.28
CA ILE A 327 4.69 5.17 1.39
C ILE A 327 4.94 3.82 0.73
N VAL A 328 6.16 3.56 0.24
CA VAL A 328 6.55 2.23 -0.31
C VAL A 328 6.39 1.12 0.75
N GLY A 329 6.70 1.44 2.00
CA GLY A 329 6.46 0.56 3.16
C GLY A 329 4.99 0.35 3.51
N GLY A 330 4.07 1.10 2.90
CA GLY A 330 2.62 0.92 3.04
C GLY A 330 1.91 2.00 3.88
N CYS A 331 2.60 3.08 4.28
CA CYS A 331 1.90 4.21 4.91
C CYS A 331 0.86 4.78 3.95
N ALA A 332 -0.33 5.10 4.45
CA ALA A 332 -1.44 5.62 3.66
C ALA A 332 -1.17 7.04 3.12
N ALA A 333 -0.40 7.84 3.88
CA ALA A 333 0.00 9.18 3.50
C ALA A 333 1.28 9.62 4.22
N CYS A 334 1.79 10.79 3.85
CA CYS A 334 2.95 11.42 4.49
C CYS A 334 2.76 12.94 4.64
N SER A 335 3.51 13.52 5.57
CA SER A 335 3.39 14.96 5.89
C SER A 335 4.18 15.89 4.98
N SER A 336 5.28 15.44 4.36
CA SER A 336 6.03 16.33 3.47
C SER A 336 5.39 16.41 2.08
N GLN A 337 5.32 17.62 1.54
CA GLN A 337 4.91 17.83 0.15
C GLN A 337 5.89 17.21 -0.84
N ALA A 338 7.17 17.15 -0.50
CA ALA A 338 8.21 16.55 -1.34
C ALA A 338 8.00 15.03 -1.47
N GLY A 339 7.79 14.32 -0.36
CA GLY A 339 7.51 12.88 -0.37
C GLY A 339 6.20 12.54 -1.06
N ALA A 340 5.14 13.32 -0.78
CA ALA A 340 3.84 13.15 -1.42
C ALA A 340 3.93 13.30 -2.95
N ARG A 341 4.69 14.31 -3.43
CA ARG A 341 4.93 14.52 -4.86
C ARG A 341 5.69 13.36 -5.49
N LEU A 342 6.74 12.85 -4.83
CA LEU A 342 7.50 11.68 -5.31
C LEU A 342 6.61 10.45 -5.41
N ALA A 343 5.78 10.20 -4.40
CA ALA A 343 4.85 9.07 -4.35
C ALA A 343 3.60 9.24 -5.25
N GLY A 344 3.37 10.44 -5.80
CA GLY A 344 2.19 10.74 -6.62
C GLY A 344 0.88 10.79 -5.83
N ILE A 345 0.94 11.16 -4.55
CA ILE A 345 -0.21 11.29 -3.64
C ILE A 345 -0.34 12.73 -3.12
N GLU A 346 -1.44 13.03 -2.42
CA GLU A 346 -1.57 14.27 -1.67
C GLU A 346 -0.91 14.15 -0.28
N ALA A 347 -0.26 15.22 0.16
CA ALA A 347 0.29 15.27 1.51
C ALA A 347 -0.84 15.37 2.55
N SER A 348 -0.68 14.69 3.68
CA SER A 348 -1.64 14.71 4.78
C SER A 348 -1.06 15.41 6.00
N GLY A 349 -1.87 16.22 6.67
CA GLY A 349 -1.48 16.96 7.87
C GLY A 349 -2.70 17.49 8.63
N THR A 350 -2.50 17.73 9.92
CA THR A 350 -3.52 18.27 10.83
C THR A 350 -3.18 19.69 11.26
N ILE A 351 -3.99 20.26 12.14
CA ILE A 351 -3.65 21.50 12.84
C ILE A 351 -2.41 21.27 13.72
N PRO A 352 -1.37 22.14 13.67
CA PRO A 352 -0.25 22.09 14.61
C PRO A 352 -0.57 22.90 15.88
N HIS A 353 0.04 22.53 17.02
CA HIS A 353 -0.07 23.29 18.28
C HIS A 353 0.21 24.80 18.11
N ALA A 354 1.13 25.16 17.21
CA ALA A 354 1.47 26.56 16.95
C ALA A 354 0.25 27.41 16.55
N LEU A 355 -0.68 26.88 15.74
CA LEU A 355 -1.88 27.60 15.35
C LEU A 355 -2.78 27.87 16.57
N ILE A 356 -3.00 26.83 17.38
CA ILE A 356 -3.84 26.89 18.59
C ILE A 356 -3.25 27.88 19.59
N ILE A 357 -1.94 27.81 19.85
CA ILE A 357 -1.23 28.70 20.78
C ILE A 357 -1.32 30.16 20.33
N ILE A 358 -1.08 30.44 19.04
CA ILE A 358 -1.15 31.81 18.50
C ILE A 358 -2.59 32.36 18.57
N MET A 359 -3.59 31.52 18.32
CA MET A 359 -4.99 31.92 18.38
C MET A 359 -5.54 32.00 19.80
N GLY A 360 -4.83 31.40 20.76
CA GLY A 360 -5.12 31.40 22.19
C GLY A 360 -6.29 30.52 22.61
N ASP A 361 -6.86 29.74 21.70
CA ASP A 361 -8.05 28.92 21.93
C ASP A 361 -8.19 27.82 20.87
N THR A 362 -8.39 26.58 21.32
CA THR A 362 -8.45 25.38 20.47
C THR A 362 -9.67 25.38 19.56
N VAL A 363 -10.85 25.72 20.08
CA VAL A 363 -12.10 25.78 19.30
C VAL A 363 -12.00 26.84 18.21
N LYS A 364 -11.52 28.03 18.55
CA LYS A 364 -11.33 29.15 17.61
C LYS A 364 -10.33 28.77 16.51
N ALA A 365 -9.26 28.07 16.85
CA ALA A 365 -8.28 27.59 15.87
C ALA A 365 -8.88 26.54 14.93
N THR A 366 -9.61 25.56 15.45
CA THR A 366 -10.27 24.53 14.64
C THR A 366 -11.35 25.13 13.74
N LEU A 367 -12.16 26.08 14.24
CA LEU A 367 -13.14 26.80 13.41
C LEU A 367 -12.49 27.65 12.32
N ALA A 368 -11.34 28.27 12.60
CA ALA A 368 -10.60 29.00 11.57
C ALA A 368 -10.01 28.05 10.52
N PHE A 369 -9.48 26.89 10.94
CA PHE A 369 -9.03 25.86 10.00
C PHE A 369 -10.17 25.37 9.10
N ASP A 370 -11.34 25.10 9.68
CA ASP A 370 -12.54 24.72 8.93
C ASP A 370 -12.99 25.81 7.94
N LYS A 371 -12.91 27.08 8.33
CA LYS A 371 -13.29 28.20 7.47
C LYS A 371 -12.37 28.40 6.26
N TYR A 372 -11.06 28.22 6.43
CA TYR A 372 -10.08 28.65 5.43
C TYR A 372 -9.48 27.52 4.59
N MET A 373 -9.52 26.27 5.07
CA MET A 373 -8.97 25.13 4.30
C MET A 373 -10.00 24.57 3.30
N PRO A 374 -9.56 24.04 2.14
CA PRO A 374 -10.46 23.43 1.16
C PRO A 374 -11.30 22.29 1.75
N ALA A 375 -12.50 22.06 1.22
CA ALA A 375 -13.42 21.03 1.72
C ALA A 375 -12.85 19.59 1.64
N GLY A 376 -11.92 19.34 0.71
CA GLY A 376 -11.25 18.04 0.60
C GLY A 376 -10.21 17.74 1.69
N VAL A 377 -9.86 18.71 2.54
CA VAL A 377 -8.93 18.50 3.66
C VAL A 377 -9.70 18.04 4.89
N SER A 378 -9.39 16.86 5.43
CA SER A 378 -10.04 16.36 6.65
C SER A 378 -9.86 17.31 7.84
N ARG A 379 -10.94 17.56 8.58
CA ARG A 379 -10.92 18.36 9.81
C ARG A 379 -10.50 17.46 10.97
N VAL A 380 -9.21 17.49 11.28
CA VAL A 380 -8.63 16.78 12.42
C VAL A 380 -8.12 17.80 13.45
N ALA A 381 -8.80 17.87 14.60
CA ALA A 381 -8.50 18.82 15.67
C ALA A 381 -7.44 18.27 16.62
N LEU A 382 -6.43 19.06 16.96
CA LEU A 382 -5.42 18.70 17.95
C LEU A 382 -5.89 19.17 19.34
N VAL A 383 -6.04 18.25 20.30
CA VAL A 383 -6.85 18.46 21.52
C VAL A 383 -6.06 18.34 22.83
N ASP A 384 -4.74 18.35 22.75
CA ASP A 384 -3.82 18.24 23.89
C ASP A 384 -3.00 19.52 24.09
N THR A 385 -3.55 20.69 23.71
CA THR A 385 -2.78 21.95 23.74
C THR A 385 -2.89 22.68 25.07
N PHE A 386 -4.11 22.87 25.58
CA PHE A 386 -4.34 23.67 26.80
C PHE A 386 -5.02 22.90 27.92
N LYS A 387 -6.01 22.08 27.57
CA LYS A 387 -6.86 21.37 28.51
C LYS A 387 -6.59 19.87 28.47
N ASP A 388 -7.29 19.15 29.34
CA ASP A 388 -7.40 17.70 29.27
C ASP A 388 -8.02 17.28 27.92
N GLU A 389 -7.47 16.24 27.31
CA GLU A 389 -7.82 15.80 25.97
C GLU A 389 -9.30 15.44 25.84
N ALA A 390 -9.91 14.86 26.88
CA ALA A 390 -11.31 14.48 26.86
C ALA A 390 -12.23 15.70 26.99
N GLU A 391 -11.84 16.73 27.74
CA GLU A 391 -12.56 18.01 27.78
C GLU A 391 -12.44 18.75 26.44
N GLU A 392 -11.23 18.88 25.92
CA GLU A 392 -10.96 19.65 24.70
C GLU A 392 -11.58 19.00 23.46
N SER A 393 -11.64 17.66 23.42
CA SER A 393 -12.35 16.89 22.38
C SER A 393 -13.84 17.22 22.32
N LEU A 394 -14.52 17.32 23.45
CA LEU A 394 -15.94 17.67 23.50
C LEU A 394 -16.18 19.10 23.00
N LEU A 395 -15.34 20.04 23.43
CA LEU A 395 -15.47 21.46 23.03
C LEU A 395 -15.33 21.65 21.51
N VAL A 396 -14.37 20.95 20.88
CA VAL A 396 -14.22 21.04 19.41
C VAL A 396 -15.33 20.29 18.67
N ALA A 397 -15.81 19.17 19.21
CA ALA A 397 -16.92 18.40 18.64
C ALA A 397 -18.23 19.20 18.67
N GLU A 398 -18.56 19.84 19.79
CA GLU A 398 -19.72 20.72 19.91
C GLU A 398 -19.68 21.90 18.93
N ALA A 399 -18.49 22.47 18.69
CA ALA A 399 -18.34 23.63 17.81
C ALA A 399 -18.41 23.30 16.31
N LEU A 400 -17.88 22.14 15.90
CA LEU A 400 -17.84 21.74 14.48
C LEU A 400 -19.00 20.81 14.08
N GLY A 401 -19.55 20.04 15.01
CA GLY A 401 -20.59 19.04 14.76
C GLY A 401 -20.17 18.01 13.72
N GLU A 402 -21.06 17.70 12.78
CA GLU A 402 -20.83 16.78 11.65
C GLU A 402 -19.62 17.12 10.78
N ARG A 403 -19.09 18.35 10.85
CA ARG A 403 -17.91 18.75 10.08
C ARG A 403 -16.59 18.26 10.68
N LEU A 404 -16.58 17.87 11.96
CA LEU A 404 -15.38 17.32 12.60
C LEU A 404 -15.20 15.87 12.17
N GLY A 405 -14.10 15.58 11.47
CA GLY A 405 -13.78 14.21 11.08
C GLY A 405 -13.14 13.42 12.21
N SER A 406 -12.18 14.02 12.92
CA SER A 406 -11.47 13.34 14.03
C SER A 406 -10.87 14.31 15.03
N VAL A 407 -10.55 13.81 16.22
CA VAL A 407 -9.61 14.44 17.16
C VAL A 407 -8.26 13.73 17.09
N ARG A 408 -7.17 14.47 17.30
CA ARG A 408 -5.81 13.95 17.34
C ARG A 408 -5.24 14.14 18.74
N LEU A 409 -4.77 13.04 19.32
CA LEU A 409 -4.06 12.99 20.60
C LEU A 409 -2.56 12.91 20.34
N ASP A 410 -1.79 13.89 20.83
CA ASP A 410 -0.32 13.95 20.72
C ASP A 410 0.36 14.13 22.08
N THR A 411 -0.32 13.69 23.15
CA THR A 411 0.02 13.97 24.55
C THR A 411 1.53 13.82 24.81
N PRO A 412 2.19 14.83 25.40
CA PRO A 412 3.64 14.83 25.57
C PRO A 412 4.09 13.79 26.61
N GLY A 413 5.38 13.44 26.57
CA GLY A 413 5.98 12.46 27.49
C GLY A 413 5.87 12.86 28.96
N GLU A 414 5.96 14.16 29.24
CA GLU A 414 5.82 14.78 30.56
C GLU A 414 4.40 14.64 31.14
N ARG A 415 3.42 14.30 30.30
CA ARG A 415 2.03 13.99 30.66
C ARG A 415 1.71 12.50 30.58
N GLY A 416 2.71 11.64 30.34
CA GLY A 416 2.54 10.19 30.28
C GLY A 416 2.30 9.61 28.88
N ARG A 417 2.34 10.44 27.83
CA ARG A 417 1.98 10.08 26.45
C ARG A 417 0.51 9.66 26.29
N VAL A 418 0.08 9.46 25.05
CA VAL A 418 -1.24 8.89 24.77
C VAL A 418 -1.28 7.43 25.27
N THR A 419 -2.21 7.11 26.16
CA THR A 419 -2.42 5.76 26.71
C THR A 419 -3.69 5.13 26.15
N VAL A 420 -3.82 3.80 26.28
CA VAL A 420 -5.04 3.07 25.90
C VAL A 420 -6.27 3.60 26.66
N ASP A 421 -6.12 3.82 27.97
CA ASP A 421 -7.22 4.29 28.80
C ASP A 421 -7.64 5.71 28.44
N LEU A 422 -6.70 6.59 28.05
CA LEU A 422 -7.03 7.93 27.55
C LEU A 422 -7.87 7.86 26.27
N VAL A 423 -7.49 7.01 25.31
CA VAL A 423 -8.27 6.81 24.08
C VAL A 423 -9.69 6.31 24.40
N LYS A 424 -9.81 5.33 25.31
CA LYS A 424 -11.11 4.80 25.74
C LYS A 424 -11.96 5.86 26.45
N GLU A 425 -11.35 6.70 27.27
CA GLU A 425 -12.03 7.80 27.94
C GLU A 425 -12.54 8.83 26.94
N VAL A 426 -11.69 9.31 26.02
CA VAL A 426 -12.07 10.27 24.97
C VAL A 426 -13.22 9.71 24.13
N ARG A 427 -13.11 8.45 23.70
CA ARG A 427 -14.16 7.76 22.93
C ARG A 427 -15.47 7.71 23.69
N ALA A 428 -15.45 7.23 24.93
CA ALA A 428 -16.65 7.11 25.76
C ALA A 428 -17.33 8.47 26.01
N ARG A 429 -16.55 9.53 26.20
CA ARG A 429 -17.11 10.88 26.38
C ARG A 429 -17.74 11.42 25.10
N LEU A 430 -17.08 11.24 23.95
CA LEU A 430 -17.63 11.64 22.65
C LEU A 430 -18.95 10.88 22.35
N ASP A 431 -18.99 9.58 22.61
CA ASP A 431 -20.19 8.75 22.38
C ASP A 431 -21.36 9.19 23.28
N LEU A 432 -21.11 9.41 24.58
CA LEU A 432 -22.13 9.91 25.51
C LEU A 432 -22.68 11.29 25.12
N ALA A 433 -21.88 12.10 24.42
CA ALA A 433 -22.28 13.39 23.89
C ALA A 433 -22.91 13.32 22.48
N GLY A 434 -23.02 12.12 21.88
CA GLY A 434 -23.63 11.90 20.56
C GLY A 434 -22.69 12.11 19.37
N PHE A 435 -21.37 12.12 19.58
CA PHE A 435 -20.35 12.33 18.54
C PHE A 435 -19.66 11.01 18.13
N GLU A 436 -20.45 9.96 17.92
CA GLU A 436 -19.97 8.61 17.55
C GLU A 436 -19.18 8.61 16.23
N HIS A 437 -19.47 9.55 15.32
CA HIS A 437 -18.80 9.68 14.02
C HIS A 437 -17.39 10.28 14.08
N VAL A 438 -17.02 10.95 15.18
CA VAL A 438 -15.74 11.65 15.28
C VAL A 438 -14.63 10.65 15.56
N GLY A 439 -13.74 10.39 14.61
CA GLY A 439 -12.62 9.47 14.79
C GLY A 439 -11.55 9.94 15.80
N ILE A 440 -10.65 9.04 16.21
CA ILE A 440 -9.51 9.31 17.08
C ILE A 440 -8.21 8.95 16.36
N PHE A 441 -7.38 9.96 16.11
CA PHE A 441 -6.01 9.80 15.61
C PHE A 441 -5.01 9.88 16.76
N VAL A 442 -4.03 8.98 16.78
CA VAL A 442 -2.99 8.95 17.81
C VAL A 442 -1.62 9.21 17.20
N SER A 443 -0.84 10.11 17.79
CA SER A 443 0.57 10.33 17.45
C SER A 443 1.45 10.48 18.70
N GLY A 444 2.74 10.76 18.50
CA GLY A 444 3.65 11.02 19.61
C GLY A 444 4.33 9.76 20.16
N GLY A 445 5.51 9.44 19.61
CA GLY A 445 6.31 8.30 20.05
C GLY A 445 5.66 6.94 19.76
N ILE A 446 4.91 6.83 18.67
CA ILE A 446 4.24 5.60 18.25
C ILE A 446 5.27 4.64 17.62
N THR A 447 5.18 3.37 18.01
CA THR A 447 5.99 2.24 17.51
C THR A 447 5.05 1.06 17.22
N PRO A 448 5.49 0.02 16.48
CA PRO A 448 4.68 -1.18 16.24
C PRO A 448 4.18 -1.84 17.52
N GLU A 449 4.97 -1.84 18.60
CA GLU A 449 4.58 -2.39 19.90
C GLU A 449 3.40 -1.61 20.49
N ARG A 450 3.45 -0.27 20.45
CA ARG A 450 2.37 0.58 20.93
C ARG A 450 1.12 0.46 20.05
N ILE A 451 1.27 0.39 18.73
CA ILE A 451 0.16 0.16 17.80
C ILE A 451 -0.56 -1.15 18.17
N ARG A 452 0.20 -2.26 18.33
CA ARG A 452 -0.37 -3.55 18.76
C ARG A 452 -1.03 -3.46 20.13
N GLN A 453 -0.46 -2.67 21.05
CA GLN A 453 -1.06 -2.46 22.38
C GLN A 453 -2.45 -1.82 22.27
N PHE A 454 -2.58 -0.70 21.55
CA PHE A 454 -3.87 -0.04 21.33
C PHE A 454 -4.90 -1.00 20.75
N ILE A 455 -4.52 -1.77 19.73
CA ILE A 455 -5.43 -2.70 19.05
C ILE A 455 -5.82 -3.87 19.96
N ASN A 456 -4.84 -4.55 20.59
CA ASN A 456 -5.10 -5.74 21.38
C ASN A 456 -5.90 -5.43 22.67
N GLU A 457 -5.76 -4.23 23.21
CA GLU A 457 -6.51 -3.78 24.37
C GLU A 457 -7.87 -3.14 23.99
N GLY A 458 -8.23 -3.11 22.70
CA GLY A 458 -9.53 -2.64 22.22
C GLY A 458 -9.72 -1.13 22.30
N ALA A 459 -8.65 -0.34 22.13
CA ALA A 459 -8.77 1.10 21.93
C ALA A 459 -9.24 1.41 20.51
N LEU A 460 -10.35 2.14 20.37
CA LEU A 460 -10.85 2.58 19.06
C LEU A 460 -9.98 3.73 18.54
N VAL A 461 -9.07 3.41 17.63
CA VAL A 461 -8.16 4.34 16.96
C VAL A 461 -8.39 4.24 15.47
N ASP A 462 -8.62 5.38 14.82
CA ASP A 462 -8.93 5.50 13.40
C ASP A 462 -7.68 5.80 12.55
N GLY A 463 -6.56 6.15 13.19
CA GLY A 463 -5.29 6.28 12.50
C GLY A 463 -4.11 6.62 13.39
N PHE A 464 -2.91 6.31 12.89
CA PHE A 464 -1.65 6.52 13.60
C PHE A 464 -0.74 7.49 12.86
N GLY A 465 -0.20 8.49 13.56
CA GLY A 465 0.88 9.33 13.09
C GLY A 465 2.22 8.85 13.63
N VAL A 466 3.08 8.31 12.75
CA VAL A 466 4.38 7.72 13.14
C VAL A 466 5.52 8.60 12.61
N GLY A 467 6.36 9.07 13.53
CA GLY A 467 7.52 9.92 13.22
C GLY A 467 8.83 9.18 13.42
N SER A 468 9.43 9.39 14.59
CA SER A 468 10.80 8.99 14.94
C SER A 468 11.13 7.50 14.73
N TYR A 469 10.14 6.61 14.85
CA TYR A 469 10.35 5.17 14.61
C TYR A 469 10.75 4.88 13.16
N ILE A 470 10.00 5.43 12.20
CA ILE A 470 10.28 5.26 10.77
C ILE A 470 11.55 6.03 10.41
N SER A 471 11.59 7.33 10.69
CA SER A 471 12.71 8.18 10.25
C SER A 471 14.05 7.82 10.90
N GLY A 472 14.01 7.25 12.11
CA GLY A 472 15.19 6.80 12.86
C GLY A 472 15.59 5.35 12.56
N ALA A 473 14.94 4.68 11.59
CA ALA A 473 15.27 3.32 11.22
C ALA A 473 16.73 3.21 10.77
N ARG A 474 17.37 2.10 11.17
CA ARG A 474 18.73 1.79 10.73
C ARG A 474 18.70 1.39 9.26
N PRO A 475 19.69 1.81 8.45
CA PRO A 475 19.84 1.30 7.09
C PRO A 475 20.05 -0.21 7.09
N ILE A 476 19.58 -0.86 6.03
CA ILE A 476 19.90 -2.26 5.73
C ILE A 476 21.11 -2.25 4.82
N ASP A 477 22.26 -2.74 5.28
CA ASP A 477 23.49 -2.70 4.47
C ASP A 477 23.30 -3.47 3.16
N PHE A 478 23.76 -2.91 2.05
CA PHE A 478 23.91 -3.61 0.78
C PHE A 478 25.38 -3.76 0.46
N THR A 479 25.70 -4.69 -0.43
CA THR A 479 27.05 -4.82 -0.96
C THR A 479 26.97 -5.14 -2.43
N ALA A 480 27.71 -4.38 -3.23
CA ALA A 480 27.91 -4.64 -4.64
C ALA A 480 29.24 -5.36 -4.89
N ASP A 481 29.23 -6.43 -5.69
CA ASP A 481 30.43 -7.18 -6.03
C ASP A 481 30.44 -7.60 -7.50
N LEU A 482 31.61 -7.63 -8.14
CA LEU A 482 31.77 -8.20 -9.48
C LEU A 482 31.74 -9.73 -9.44
N HIS A 483 30.96 -10.32 -10.35
CA HIS A 483 30.75 -11.76 -10.47
C HIS A 483 31.17 -12.32 -11.83
N GLU A 484 31.22 -11.47 -12.86
CA GLU A 484 31.72 -11.82 -14.19
C GLU A 484 32.46 -10.65 -14.82
N VAL A 485 33.52 -10.93 -15.59
CA VAL A 485 34.29 -9.94 -16.35
C VAL A 485 34.63 -10.52 -17.72
N ALA A 486 34.26 -9.81 -18.78
CA ALA A 486 34.47 -10.22 -20.18
C ALA A 486 34.00 -11.67 -20.46
N GLY A 487 32.81 -12.03 -19.93
CA GLY A 487 32.20 -13.35 -20.09
C GLY A 487 32.85 -14.47 -19.26
N ARG A 488 33.81 -14.15 -18.39
CA ARG A 488 34.43 -15.12 -17.48
C ARG A 488 33.88 -14.93 -16.08
N SER A 489 33.39 -16.00 -15.47
CA SER A 489 32.95 -16.02 -14.07
C SER A 489 34.15 -15.80 -13.15
N VAL A 490 34.16 -14.69 -12.41
CA VAL A 490 35.24 -14.30 -11.48
C VAL A 490 34.67 -13.48 -10.34
N ALA A 491 35.10 -13.73 -9.11
CA ALA A 491 34.69 -12.96 -7.96
C ALA A 491 35.80 -12.92 -6.90
N LYS A 492 35.71 -11.99 -5.96
CA LYS A 492 36.63 -11.95 -4.80
C LYS A 492 36.36 -13.11 -3.83
N ARG A 493 37.30 -13.33 -2.91
CA ARG A 493 37.13 -14.31 -1.82
C ARG A 493 35.84 -14.04 -1.04
N GLY A 494 35.10 -15.10 -0.72
CA GLY A 494 33.81 -15.02 -0.04
C GLY A 494 32.60 -14.79 -0.95
N ARG A 495 32.80 -14.76 -2.28
CA ARG A 495 31.75 -14.74 -3.30
C ARG A 495 31.88 -15.93 -4.23
N ILE A 496 30.76 -16.36 -4.79
CA ILE A 496 30.69 -17.44 -5.78
C ILE A 496 30.83 -16.78 -7.15
N PRO A 497 31.84 -17.12 -7.97
CA PRO A 497 31.96 -16.61 -9.33
C PRO A 497 30.75 -16.99 -10.20
N GLY A 498 30.34 -16.08 -11.08
CA GLY A 498 29.21 -16.27 -11.99
C GLY A 498 27.91 -15.67 -11.48
N VAL A 499 26.94 -15.54 -12.39
CA VAL A 499 25.61 -14.99 -12.10
C VAL A 499 24.88 -15.84 -11.06
N THR A 500 24.41 -15.20 -9.98
CA THR A 500 23.60 -15.86 -8.95
C THR A 500 22.15 -16.02 -9.42
N PRO A 501 21.59 -17.23 -9.49
CA PRO A 501 20.19 -17.39 -9.89
C PRO A 501 19.23 -16.70 -8.91
N ASN A 502 18.41 -15.76 -9.41
CA ASN A 502 17.26 -15.23 -8.69
C ASN A 502 16.08 -15.10 -9.67
N PRO A 503 15.08 -15.99 -9.62
CA PRO A 503 13.95 -16.00 -10.57
C PRO A 503 13.00 -14.81 -10.40
N ARG A 504 13.12 -14.05 -9.30
CA ARG A 504 12.28 -12.88 -9.02
C ARG A 504 12.78 -11.62 -9.71
N LEU A 505 14.05 -11.58 -10.09
CA LEU A 505 14.62 -10.43 -10.80
C LEU A 505 13.93 -10.25 -12.15
N LYS A 506 13.52 -9.02 -12.43
CA LYS A 506 12.92 -8.63 -13.71
C LYS A 506 13.91 -7.72 -14.44
N ARG A 507 14.01 -7.90 -15.75
CA ARG A 507 14.81 -7.02 -16.60
C ARG A 507 14.18 -5.64 -16.66
N ILE A 508 14.95 -4.60 -16.34
CA ILE A 508 14.51 -3.21 -16.31
C ILE A 508 15.23 -2.30 -17.32
N MET A 509 16.34 -2.76 -17.92
CA MET A 509 17.08 -2.09 -19.01
C MET A 509 17.72 -3.04 -20.02
#